data_AF-A0AAV9MJ81-F1
#
_entry.id   AF-A0AAV9MJ81-F1
#
_cell.length_a   1.000
_cell.length_b   1.000
_cell.length_c   1.000
_cell.angle_alpha   90.00
_cell.angle_beta   90.00
_cell.angle_gamma   90.00
#
_symmetry.space_group_name_H-M   'P 1'
#
loop_
_entity.id
_entity.type
_entity.pdbx_description
1 polymer ?
#
loop_
_entity_poly.entity_id
_entity_poly.type
_entity_poly.pdbx_seq_one_letter_code
_entity_poly.pdbx_strand_id
1 'polypeptide(L)'
;MGPYQVLKRVGKVAYELDLPNDLASVHPMFLVSMLKKYIGDPVSILPLEGLGVDENLSYEEVPIENLDRQVKRLRNKEVVSVKVLWRNHLVEGATCEAEADMMSRYPHLFPSTPIQT
;
A
#
# COMPACT_ATOMS: atom_id res chain seq x y z
N MET A 1 17.04 -18.83 2.23
CA MET A 1 15.84 -19.48 2.80
C MET A 1 14.84 -18.37 3.07
N GLY A 2 13.55 -18.60 2.80
CA GLY A 2 12.51 -17.59 3.02
C GLY A 2 12.23 -17.34 4.51
N PRO A 3 11.39 -16.34 4.84
CA PRO A 3 11.14 -15.93 6.22
C PRO A 3 10.40 -16.97 7.08
N TYR A 4 9.71 -17.93 6.46
CA TYR A 4 8.92 -18.94 7.16
C TYR A 4 9.55 -20.33 7.05
N GLN A 5 9.42 -21.11 8.13
CA GLN A 5 9.85 -22.49 8.17
C GLN A 5 8.91 -23.37 7.33
N VAL A 6 9.47 -24.34 6.61
CA VAL A 6 8.68 -25.34 5.90
C VAL A 6 8.36 -26.47 6.87
N LEU A 7 7.08 -26.68 7.17
CA LEU A 7 6.60 -27.80 7.99
C LEU A 7 6.56 -29.09 7.16
N LYS A 8 6.04 -29.00 5.94
CA LYS A 8 5.85 -30.16 5.07
C LYS A 8 5.94 -29.78 3.60
N ARG A 9 6.44 -30.69 2.77
CA ARG A 9 6.32 -30.62 1.31
C ARG A 9 5.18 -31.53 0.85
N VAL A 10 4.24 -30.99 0.08
CA VAL A 10 3.11 -31.73 -0.50
C VAL A 10 3.29 -31.80 -2.01
N GLY A 11 3.66 -32.98 -2.50
CA GLY A 11 3.97 -33.17 -3.92
C GLY A 11 5.21 -32.39 -4.38
N LYS A 12 5.27 -32.06 -5.68
CA LYS A 12 6.47 -31.43 -6.26
C LYS A 12 6.52 -29.92 -6.03
N VAL A 13 5.37 -29.26 -5.92
CA VAL A 13 5.24 -27.79 -6.04
C VAL A 13 4.53 -27.11 -4.87
N ALA A 14 4.02 -27.83 -3.87
CA ALA A 14 3.35 -27.24 -2.72
C ALA A 14 4.14 -27.47 -1.43
N TYR A 15 4.14 -26.46 -0.56
CA TYR A 15 4.74 -26.50 0.77
C TYR A 15 3.76 -25.94 1.79
N GLU A 16 3.70 -26.60 2.93
CA GLU A 16 3.04 -26.12 4.13
C GLU A 16 4.06 -25.35 4.95
N LEU A 17 3.76 -24.08 5.23
CA LEU A 17 4.63 -23.17 5.97
C LEU A 17 4.13 -22.99 7.40
N ASP A 18 5.07 -22.80 8.32
CA ASP A 18 4.80 -22.37 9.69
C ASP A 18 4.54 -20.86 9.66
N LEU A 19 3.26 -20.50 9.60
CA LEU A 19 2.82 -19.11 9.55
C LEU A 19 2.64 -18.57 10.97
N PRO A 20 3.04 -17.30 11.23
CA PRO A 20 2.74 -16.65 12.49
C PRO A 20 1.23 -16.55 12.71
N ASN A 21 0.82 -16.45 13.97
CA ASN A 21 -0.60 -16.39 14.36
C ASN A 21 -1.34 -15.20 13.72
N ASP A 22 -0.64 -14.12 13.42
CA ASP A 22 -1.18 -12.94 12.72
C ASP A 22 -1.66 -13.27 11.30
N LEU A 23 -1.22 -14.41 10.73
CA LEU A 23 -1.64 -14.93 9.44
C LEU A 23 -2.52 -16.19 9.55
N ALA A 24 -3.15 -16.43 10.71
CA ALA A 24 -3.97 -17.63 10.93
C ALA A 24 -5.15 -17.78 9.94
N SER A 25 -5.61 -16.69 9.33
CA SER A 25 -6.63 -16.70 8.28
C SER A 25 -6.09 -17.09 6.89
N VAL A 26 -4.77 -17.04 6.68
CA VAL A 26 -4.10 -17.52 5.45
C VAL A 26 -4.00 -19.04 5.47
N HIS A 27 -4.40 -19.67 4.38
CA HIS A 27 -4.17 -21.11 4.22
C HIS A 27 -2.65 -21.41 4.14
N PRO A 28 -2.09 -22.23 5.04
CA PRO A 28 -0.63 -22.41 5.17
C PRO A 28 0.02 -23.18 4.00
N MET A 29 -0.79 -23.70 3.07
CA MET A 29 -0.31 -24.40 1.88
C MET A 29 -0.07 -23.42 0.71
N PHE A 30 1.19 -23.28 0.32
CA PHE A 30 1.62 -22.41 -0.77
C PHE A 30 2.10 -23.24 -1.96
N LEU A 31 1.55 -22.96 -3.14
CA LEU A 31 2.06 -23.50 -4.40
C LEU A 31 3.16 -22.56 -4.91
N VAL A 32 4.41 -23.04 -4.96
CA VAL A 32 5.57 -22.23 -5.39
C VAL A 32 5.43 -21.77 -6.83
N SER A 33 4.73 -22.53 -7.68
CA SER A 33 4.42 -22.13 -9.06
C SER A 33 3.50 -20.93 -9.16
N MET A 34 2.74 -20.60 -8.11
CA MET A 34 1.88 -19.41 -8.06
C MET A 34 2.63 -18.16 -7.56
N LEU A 35 3.83 -18.33 -6.99
CA LEU A 35 4.63 -17.22 -6.53
C LEU A 35 5.28 -16.51 -7.72
N LYS A 36 5.04 -15.21 -7.83
CA LYS A 36 5.75 -14.37 -8.80
C LYS A 36 7.07 -13.90 -8.20
N LYS A 37 8.12 -13.88 -9.03
CA LYS A 37 9.40 -13.27 -8.62
C LYS A 37 9.16 -11.80 -8.30
N TYR A 38 9.52 -11.39 -7.09
CA TYR A 38 9.56 -9.99 -6.73
C TYR A 38 10.79 -9.33 -7.38
N ILE A 39 10.58 -8.26 -8.13
CA ILE A 39 11.62 -7.44 -8.78
C ILE A 39 11.46 -6.01 -8.27
N GLY A 40 11.66 -5.81 -6.98
CA GLY A 40 11.67 -4.50 -6.34
C GLY A 40 12.84 -4.37 -5.38
N ASP A 41 13.05 -3.17 -4.85
CA ASP A 41 14.11 -2.88 -3.89
C ASP A 41 13.84 -3.65 -2.58
N PRO A 42 14.82 -4.36 -1.97
CA PRO A 42 14.67 -4.97 -0.65
C PRO A 42 14.12 -4.03 0.45
N VAL A 43 14.33 -2.71 0.32
CA VAL A 43 13.81 -1.69 1.25
C VAL A 43 12.28 -1.58 1.21
N SER A 44 11.63 -2.06 0.15
CA SER A 44 10.17 -2.09 0.03
C SER A 44 9.50 -3.23 0.83
N ILE A 45 10.26 -4.14 1.42
CA ILE A 45 9.73 -5.22 2.25
C ILE A 45 9.39 -4.64 3.62
N LEU A 46 8.09 -4.46 3.88
CA LEU A 46 7.59 -3.94 5.15
C LEU A 46 7.29 -5.10 6.12
N PRO A 47 7.74 -5.03 7.38
CA PRO A 47 7.32 -5.96 8.42
C PRO A 47 5.81 -5.88 8.64
N LEU A 48 5.17 -7.03 8.83
CA LEU A 48 3.73 -7.11 9.04
C LEU A 48 3.32 -6.46 10.37
N GLU A 49 4.17 -6.61 11.39
CA GLU A 49 3.96 -6.13 12.76
C GLU A 49 3.82 -4.60 12.84
N GLY A 50 4.33 -3.86 11.86
CA GLY A 50 4.23 -2.40 11.78
C GLY A 50 3.10 -1.87 10.91
N LEU A 51 2.42 -2.74 10.15
CA LEU A 51 1.45 -2.34 9.12
C LEU A 51 0.02 -2.16 9.67
N GLY A 52 -0.26 -2.69 10.87
CA GLY A 52 -1.60 -2.63 11.47
C GLY A 52 -2.63 -3.42 10.67
N VAL A 53 -2.22 -4.60 10.18
CA VAL A 53 -3.08 -5.51 9.42
C VAL A 53 -4.17 -6.08 10.32
N ASP A 54 -5.41 -6.06 9.86
CA ASP A 54 -6.56 -6.58 10.59
C ASP A 54 -6.73 -8.11 10.43
N GLU A 55 -7.71 -8.68 11.12
CA GLU A 55 -8.01 -10.13 11.06
C GLU A 55 -8.35 -10.62 9.64
N ASN A 56 -8.80 -9.72 8.77
CA ASN A 56 -9.11 -9.99 7.36
C ASN A 56 -7.90 -9.85 6.43
N LEU A 57 -6.70 -9.63 6.99
CA LEU A 57 -5.46 -9.41 6.25
C LEU A 57 -5.49 -8.15 5.38
N SER A 58 -6.31 -7.18 5.77
CA SER A 58 -6.40 -5.87 5.14
C SER A 58 -5.71 -4.82 6.01
N TYR A 59 -5.22 -3.76 5.39
CA TYR A 59 -4.72 -2.60 6.12
C TYR A 59 -5.27 -1.34 5.50
N GLU A 60 -5.43 -0.32 6.34
CA GLU A 60 -5.88 1.00 5.90
C GLU A 60 -4.70 1.77 5.29
N GLU A 61 -4.87 2.18 4.03
CA GLU A 61 -3.99 3.17 3.40
C GLU A 61 -4.31 4.55 3.98
N VAL A 62 -3.36 5.08 4.75
CA VAL A 62 -3.48 6.41 5.37
C VAL A 62 -2.58 7.38 4.61
N PRO A 63 -3.11 8.49 4.06
CA PRO A 63 -2.29 9.48 3.40
C PRO A 63 -1.49 10.28 4.43
N ILE A 64 -0.20 10.47 4.18
CA ILE A 64 0.71 11.20 5.06
C ILE A 64 0.90 12.63 4.57
N GLU A 65 1.12 12.80 3.27
CA GLU A 65 1.56 14.08 2.73
C GLU A 65 1.08 14.28 1.29
N ASN A 66 0.72 15.53 0.98
CA ASN A 66 0.56 15.99 -0.39
C ASN A 66 1.92 16.47 -0.91
N LEU A 67 2.55 15.67 -1.76
CA LEU A 67 3.88 15.90 -2.28
C LEU A 67 3.94 16.93 -3.41
N ASP A 68 2.88 17.02 -4.22
CA ASP A 68 2.83 17.91 -5.38
C ASP A 68 1.39 18.17 -5.82
N ARG A 69 1.16 19.34 -6.42
CA ARG A 69 -0.14 19.74 -6.95
C ARG A 69 0.01 20.10 -8.43
N GLN A 70 -0.71 19.36 -9.28
CA GLN A 70 -0.65 19.54 -10.72
C GLN A 70 -2.02 19.96 -11.27
N VAL A 71 -2.03 21.05 -12.04
CA VAL A 71 -3.21 21.52 -12.79
C VAL A 71 -3.02 21.20 -14.26
N LYS A 72 -3.88 20.34 -14.80
CA LYS A 72 -3.90 20.01 -16.24
C LYS A 72 -5.03 20.75 -16.91
N ARG A 73 -4.68 21.67 -17.81
CA ARG A 73 -5.65 22.36 -18.65
C ARG A 73 -5.95 21.55 -19.89
N LEU A 74 -7.19 21.06 -19.97
CA LEU A 74 -7.76 20.42 -21.15
C LEU A 74 -8.47 21.48 -22.01
N ARG A 75 -8.98 21.06 -23.19
CA ARG A 75 -9.57 21.96 -24.19
C ARG A 75 -10.74 22.81 -23.66
N ASN A 76 -11.48 22.30 -22.67
CA ASN A 76 -12.69 22.93 -22.13
C ASN A 76 -12.79 22.90 -20.60
N LYS A 77 -11.79 22.36 -19.89
CA LYS A 77 -11.81 22.25 -18.43
C LYS A 77 -10.40 22.16 -17.86
N GLU A 78 -10.27 22.54 -16.61
CA GLU A 78 -9.07 22.29 -15.81
C GLU A 78 -9.32 21.10 -14.88
N VAL A 79 -8.33 20.21 -14.79
CA VAL A 79 -8.35 19.06 -13.89
C VAL A 79 -7.21 19.25 -12.91
N VAL A 80 -7.51 19.28 -11.62
CA VAL A 80 -6.51 19.39 -10.57
C VAL A 80 -6.32 18.03 -9.91
N SER A 81 -5.06 17.59 -9.85
CA SER A 81 -4.66 16.36 -9.18
C SER A 81 -3.53 16.65 -8.20
N VAL A 82 -3.51 15.91 -7.09
CA VAL A 82 -2.45 15.97 -6.09
C VAL A 82 -1.72 14.64 -6.04
N LYS A 83 -0.40 14.70 -5.82
CA LYS A 83 0.43 13.52 -5.63
C LYS A 83 0.47 13.21 -4.12
N VAL A 84 -0.06 12.06 -3.73
CA VAL A 84 -0.26 11.69 -2.33
C VAL A 84 0.73 10.60 -1.93
N LEU A 85 1.50 10.86 -0.87
CA LEU A 85 2.30 9.84 -0.18
C LEU A 85 1.42 9.07 0.80
N TRP A 86 1.45 7.75 0.70
CA TRP A 86 0.71 6.86 1.60
C TRP A 86 1.62 6.29 2.68
N ARG A 87 1.05 6.04 3.86
CA ARG A 87 1.73 5.39 4.96
C ARG A 87 2.22 4.03 4.54
N ASN A 88 3.48 3.73 4.88
CA ASN A 88 4.20 2.51 4.51
C ASN A 88 4.58 2.43 3.02
N HIS A 89 4.35 3.47 2.21
CA HIS A 89 4.81 3.50 0.82
C HIS A 89 6.07 4.36 0.69
N LEU A 90 6.94 4.00 -0.27
CA LEU A 90 8.01 4.88 -0.71
C LEU A 90 7.44 6.01 -1.58
N VAL A 91 8.22 7.08 -1.78
CA VAL A 91 7.82 8.23 -2.60
C VAL A 91 7.53 7.84 -4.06
N GLU A 92 8.21 6.81 -4.55
CA GLU A 92 7.96 6.20 -5.87
C GLU A 92 6.60 5.49 -5.95
N GLY A 93 6.07 5.04 -4.81
CA GLY A 93 4.76 4.41 -4.67
C GLY A 93 3.61 5.40 -4.44
N ALA A 94 3.89 6.72 -4.45
CA ALA A 94 2.87 7.76 -4.33
C ALA A 94 1.94 7.78 -5.56
N THR A 95 0.64 8.01 -5.34
CA THR A 95 -0.37 8.03 -6.40
C THR A 95 -0.83 9.45 -6.73
N CYS A 96 -1.40 9.64 -7.92
CA CYS A 96 -2.01 10.92 -8.32
C CYS A 96 -3.53 10.83 -8.18
N GLU A 97 -4.09 11.55 -7.20
CA GLU A 97 -5.52 11.55 -6.87
C GLU A 97 -6.18 12.87 -7.24
N ALA A 98 -7.51 12.88 -7.40
CA ALA A 98 -8.26 14.11 -7.64
C ALA A 98 -8.23 15.00 -6.38
N GLU A 99 -7.91 16.30 -6.56
CA GLU A 99 -7.80 17.24 -5.43
C GLU A 99 -9.12 17.35 -4.65
N ALA A 100 -10.26 17.40 -5.33
CA ALA A 100 -11.57 17.50 -4.70
C ALA A 100 -11.87 16.32 -3.76
N ASP A 101 -11.53 15.09 -4.17
CA ASP A 101 -11.75 13.88 -3.37
C ASP A 101 -10.83 13.84 -2.16
N MET A 102 -9.59 14.30 -2.32
CA MET A 102 -8.62 14.38 -1.23
C MET A 102 -8.97 15.48 -0.23
N MET A 103 -9.42 16.65 -0.67
CA MET A 103 -9.89 17.70 0.24
C MET A 103 -11.13 17.28 1.02
N SER A 104 -12.03 16.52 0.39
CA SER A 104 -13.26 16.03 1.05
C SER A 104 -12.94 14.99 2.13
N ARG A 105 -12.07 14.02 1.83
CA ARG A 105 -11.74 12.92 2.75
C ARG A 105 -10.65 13.29 3.77
N TYR A 106 -9.67 14.07 3.35
CA TYR A 106 -8.45 14.38 4.11
C TYR A 106 -8.15 15.89 4.09
N PRO A 107 -9.06 16.74 4.61
CA PRO A 107 -8.89 18.19 4.56
C PRO A 107 -7.63 18.68 5.28
N HIS A 108 -7.12 17.93 6.26
CA HIS A 108 -5.90 18.25 7.01
C HIS A 108 -4.62 18.20 6.17
N LEU A 109 -4.64 17.56 4.99
CA LEU A 109 -3.51 17.54 4.05
C LEU A 109 -3.38 18.85 3.25
N PHE A 110 -4.35 19.75 3.39
CA PHE A 110 -4.39 21.00 2.65
C PHE A 110 -4.26 22.17 3.63
N PRO A 111 -3.51 23.22 3.27
CA PRO A 111 -3.43 24.42 4.10
C PRO A 111 -4.81 25.06 4.22
N SER A 112 -5.17 25.48 5.43
CA SER A 112 -6.36 26.30 5.65
C SER A 112 -6.25 27.56 4.79
N THR A 113 -7.20 27.76 3.88
CA THR A 113 -7.24 28.95 3.02
C THR A 113 -7.27 30.18 3.93
N PRO A 114 -6.31 31.12 3.82
CA PRO A 114 -6.42 32.37 4.57
C PRO A 114 -7.65 33.09 4.04
N ILE A 115 -8.55 33.49 4.94
CA ILE A 115 -9.65 34.39 4.64
C ILE A 115 -9.00 35.70 4.16
N GLN A 116 -9.15 36.04 2.87
CA GLN A 116 -8.84 37.39 2.40
C GLN A 116 -9.96 38.33 2.85
N THR A 117 -9.66 39.14 3.86
CA THR A 117 -10.38 40.38 4.20
C THR A 117 -10.26 41.42 3.10
#